data_AF-A0A0W0TWS5-F1
#
_entry.id   AF-A0A0W0TWS5-F1
#
_cell.length_a   1.000
_cell.length_b   1.000
_cell.length_c   1.000
_cell.angle_alpha   90.00
_cell.angle_beta   90.00
_cell.angle_gamma   90.00
#
_symmetry.space_group_name_H-M   'P 1'
#
loop_
_entity.id
_entity.type
_entity.pdbx_description
1 polymer ?
#
loop_
_entity_poly.entity_id
_entity_poly.type
_entity_poly.pdbx_seq_one_letter_code
_entity_poly.pdbx_strand_id
1 'polypeptide(L)'
;MNLQTIKSLDGKVEYVLLPVAAYKALRHQITEQLRHTQENEDYEIFEPADYVDNPVALARIQAGLTQEELARLMGVTQAYVSKIESQDKVTPKLLNKVHIALENKGFPRD
;
A
#
# COMPACT_ATOMS: atom_id res chain seq x y z
N MET A 1 30.67 -12.48 9.22
CA MET A 1 29.93 -11.87 8.10
C MET A 1 30.58 -10.52 7.82
N ASN A 2 31.10 -10.29 6.61
CA ASN A 2 31.72 -9.01 6.27
C ASN A 2 30.65 -8.14 5.60
N LEU A 3 30.11 -7.17 6.33
CA LEU A 3 29.09 -6.27 5.83
C LEU A 3 29.77 -5.01 5.31
N GLN A 4 29.49 -4.65 4.06
CA GLN A 4 29.98 -3.42 3.49
C GLN A 4 29.16 -2.25 4.04
N THR A 5 29.84 -1.24 4.58
CA THR A 5 29.22 -0.06 5.19
C THR A 5 29.50 1.18 4.35
N ILE A 6 28.51 2.07 4.29
CA ILE A 6 28.65 3.42 3.72
C ILE A 6 28.73 4.40 4.90
N LYS A 7 29.72 5.29 4.85
CA LYS A 7 29.95 6.28 5.89
C LYS A 7 29.46 7.65 5.44
N SER A 8 28.95 8.43 6.38
CA SER A 8 28.63 9.85 6.23
C SER A 8 29.91 10.69 6.08
N LEU A 9 29.74 11.98 5.75
CA LEU A 9 30.86 12.92 5.57
C LEU A 9 31.68 13.14 6.86
N ASP A 10 31.07 12.96 8.04
CA ASP A 10 31.75 12.99 9.35
C ASP A 10 32.39 11.64 9.73
N GLY A 11 32.35 10.65 8.83
CA GLY A 11 33.03 9.36 8.97
C GLY A 11 32.28 8.33 9.82
N LYS A 12 31.06 8.64 10.28
CA LYS A 12 30.19 7.67 10.98
C LYS A 12 29.59 6.69 9.99
N VAL A 13 29.34 5.45 10.44
CA VAL A 13 28.62 4.48 9.61
C VAL A 13 27.16 4.87 9.56
N GLU A 14 26.67 5.19 8.37
CA GLU A 14 25.30 5.65 8.15
C GLU A 14 24.42 4.53 7.58
N TYR A 15 24.98 3.72 6.66
CA TYR A 15 24.26 2.61 6.04
C TYR A 15 25.10 1.33 5.98
N VAL A 16 24.40 0.21 5.86
CA VAL A 16 24.99 -1.12 5.67
C VAL A 16 24.34 -1.83 4.48
N LEU A 17 25.14 -2.50 3.66
CA LEU A 17 24.65 -3.30 2.53
C LEU A 17 24.27 -4.70 3.01
N LEU A 18 23.02 -5.09 2.76
CA LEU A 18 22.50 -6.40 3.12
C LEU A 18 22.31 -7.27 1.87
N PRO A 19 22.68 -8.56 1.91
CA PRO A 19 22.26 -9.51 0.89
C PRO A 19 20.74 -9.52 0.73
N VAL A 20 20.25 -9.61 -0.50
CA VAL A 20 18.81 -9.48 -0.82
C VAL A 20 17.94 -10.43 -0.01
N ALA A 21 18.40 -11.66 0.24
CA ALA A 21 17.67 -12.64 1.05
C ALA A 21 17.49 -12.17 2.51
N ALA A 22 18.54 -11.61 3.11
CA ALA A 22 18.48 -11.06 4.46
C ALA A 22 17.58 -9.82 4.53
N TYR A 23 17.67 -8.92 3.54
CA TYR A 23 16.77 -7.78 3.42
C TYR A 23 15.31 -8.22 3.34
N LYS A 24 14.97 -9.17 2.45
CA LYS A 24 13.60 -9.66 2.30
C LYS A 24 13.04 -10.28 3.57
N ALA A 25 13.86 -11.05 4.30
CA ALA A 25 13.47 -11.67 5.57
C ALA A 25 13.19 -10.63 6.67
N LEU A 26 13.95 -9.53 6.69
CA LEU A 26 13.87 -8.51 7.74
C LEU A 26 13.05 -7.27 7.34
N ARG A 27 12.57 -7.20 6.09
CA ARG A 27 11.96 -5.99 5.50
C ARG A 27 10.87 -5.40 6.38
N HIS A 28 9.96 -6.23 6.90
CA HIS A 28 8.86 -5.76 7.75
C HIS A 28 9.38 -5.09 9.02
N GLN A 29 10.35 -5.70 9.71
CA GLN A 29 10.90 -5.16 10.95
C GLN A 29 11.67 -3.86 10.71
N ILE A 30 12.43 -3.80 9.60
CA ILE A 30 13.13 -2.58 9.17
C ILE A 30 12.12 -1.47 8.89
N THR A 31 11.05 -1.74 8.13
CA THR A 31 10.02 -0.74 7.81
C THR A 31 9.32 -0.22 9.07
N GLU A 32 9.02 -1.10 10.03
CA GLU A 32 8.36 -0.68 11.28
C GLU A 32 9.27 0.19 12.16
N GLN A 33 10.55 -0.18 12.30
CA GLN A 33 11.51 0.66 13.04
C GLN A 33 11.76 2.02 12.38
N LEU A 34 11.81 2.05 11.05
CA LEU A 34 11.97 3.31 10.31
C LEU A 34 10.74 4.22 10.50
N ARG A 35 9.53 3.66 10.52
CA ARG A 35 8.30 4.42 10.84
C ARG A 35 8.38 5.12 12.20
N HIS A 36 8.86 4.42 13.23
CA HIS A 36 9.04 5.01 14.56
C HIS A 36 10.16 6.06 14.63
N THR A 37 11.12 6.02 13.71
CA THR A 37 12.25 6.97 13.69
C THR A 37 11.93 8.23 12.87
N GLN A 38 11.03 8.12 11.88
CA GLN A 38 10.60 9.20 10.99
C GLN A 38 9.63 10.23 11.61
N GLU A 39 9.28 10.12 12.90
CA GLU A 39 8.60 11.21 13.62
C GLU A 39 9.48 12.47 13.78
N ASN A 40 10.75 12.43 13.36
CA ASN A 40 11.62 13.60 13.25
C ASN A 40 11.60 14.21 11.83
N GLU A 41 10.71 15.20 11.70
CA GLU A 41 10.79 16.49 10.99
C GLU A 41 10.55 16.63 9.47
N ASP A 42 10.66 15.64 8.58
CA ASP A 42 10.47 15.91 7.12
C ASP A 42 9.66 14.86 6.31
N TYR A 43 9.11 13.81 6.94
CA TYR A 43 8.33 12.78 6.23
C TYR A 43 6.84 12.89 6.58
N GLU A 44 6.05 13.50 5.71
CA GLU A 44 4.59 13.46 5.84
C GLU A 44 4.06 12.07 5.47
N ILE A 45 3.25 11.49 6.36
CA ILE A 45 2.55 10.24 6.10
C ILE A 45 1.52 10.50 4.99
N PHE A 46 1.69 9.84 3.84
CA PHE A 46 0.69 9.88 2.79
C PHE A 46 -0.51 9.01 3.19
N GLU A 47 -1.52 9.63 3.78
CA GLU A 47 -2.82 9.02 4.04
C GLU A 47 -3.71 9.21 2.81
N PRO A 48 -4.06 8.15 2.05
CA PRO A 48 -4.88 8.31 0.84
C PRO A 48 -6.25 8.94 1.11
N ALA A 49 -6.73 8.85 2.36
CA ALA A 49 -7.99 9.47 2.79
C ALA A 49 -7.97 11.00 2.67
N ASP A 50 -6.79 11.64 2.68
CA ASP A 50 -6.65 13.09 2.55
C ASP A 50 -6.78 13.58 1.09
N TYR A 51 -6.72 12.66 0.13
CA TYR A 51 -6.68 13.00 -1.31
C TYR A 51 -7.76 12.30 -2.13
N VAL A 52 -8.51 11.37 -1.53
CA VAL A 52 -9.45 10.51 -2.25
C VAL A 52 -10.81 10.53 -1.58
N ASP A 53 -11.72 11.35 -2.13
CA ASP A 53 -13.09 11.48 -1.63
C ASP A 53 -13.94 10.23 -1.90
N ASN A 54 -13.70 9.56 -3.02
CA ASN A 54 -14.51 8.44 -3.42
C ASN A 54 -14.17 7.20 -2.57
N PRO A 55 -15.13 6.65 -1.79
CA PRO A 55 -14.85 5.58 -0.85
C PRO A 55 -14.47 4.25 -1.54
N VAL A 56 -14.86 4.04 -2.80
CA VAL A 56 -14.44 2.87 -3.59
C VAL A 56 -12.97 3.01 -4.00
N ALA A 57 -12.59 4.19 -4.51
CA ALA A 57 -11.20 4.46 -4.88
C ALA A 57 -10.28 4.37 -3.66
N LEU A 58 -10.73 4.92 -2.52
CA LEU A 58 -10.00 4.87 -1.25
C LEU A 58 -9.78 3.42 -0.80
N ALA A 59 -10.84 2.61 -0.72
CA ALA A 59 -10.74 1.20 -0.34
C ALA A 59 -9.83 0.40 -1.29
N ARG A 60 -9.89 0.68 -2.60
CA ARG A 60 -9.03 0.04 -3.60
C ARG A 60 -7.55 0.37 -3.38
N ILE A 61 -7.24 1.66 -3.17
CA ILE A 61 -5.86 2.14 -2.97
C ILE A 61 -5.29 1.57 -1.66
N GLN A 62 -6.08 1.57 -0.58
CA GLN A 62 -5.70 0.96 0.69
C GLN A 62 -5.44 -0.55 0.55
N ALA A 63 -6.19 -1.24 -0.34
CA ALA A 63 -5.96 -2.65 -0.65
C ALA A 63 -4.80 -2.91 -1.64
N GLY A 64 -4.14 -1.85 -2.13
CA GLY A 64 -3.02 -1.92 -3.07
C GLY A 64 -3.39 -2.47 -4.45
N LEU A 65 -4.62 -2.20 -4.93
CA LEU A 65 -5.12 -2.75 -6.18
C LEU A 65 -5.22 -1.71 -7.29
N THR A 66 -5.00 -2.16 -8.53
CA THR A 66 -5.37 -1.44 -9.74
C THR A 66 -6.88 -1.54 -9.99
N GLN A 67 -7.43 -0.65 -10.83
CA GLN A 67 -8.85 -0.71 -11.23
C GLN A 67 -9.19 -2.02 -11.93
N GLU A 68 -8.26 -2.58 -12.72
CA GLU A 68 -8.44 -3.84 -13.42
C GLU A 68 -8.49 -5.04 -12.46
N GLU A 69 -7.65 -5.05 -11.42
CA GLU A 69 -7.68 -6.08 -10.40
C GLU A 69 -8.96 -6.04 -9.57
N LEU A 70 -9.41 -4.85 -9.18
CA LEU A 70 -10.71 -4.70 -8.51
C LEU A 70 -11.86 -5.16 -9.42
N ALA A 71 -11.82 -4.80 -10.71
CA ALA A 71 -12.83 -5.21 -11.67
C ALA A 71 -12.91 -6.74 -11.78
N ARG A 72 -11.75 -7.42 -11.81
CA ARG A 72 -11.65 -8.89 -11.83
C ARG A 72 -12.26 -9.51 -10.58
N LEU A 73 -11.96 -8.98 -9.38
CA LEU A 73 -12.53 -9.46 -8.12
C LEU A 73 -14.05 -9.29 -8.06
N MET A 74 -14.55 -8.20 -8.65
CA MET A 74 -15.98 -7.89 -8.67
C MET A 74 -16.74 -8.55 -9.84
N GLY A 75 -16.04 -9.16 -10.80
CA GLY A 75 -16.66 -9.72 -12.01
C GLY A 75 -17.29 -8.66 -12.93
N VAL A 76 -16.71 -7.47 -13.00
CA VAL A 76 -17.19 -6.33 -13.80
C VAL A 76 -16.08 -5.84 -14.74
N THR A 77 -16.39 -4.86 -15.60
CA THR A 77 -15.39 -4.26 -16.49
C THR A 77 -14.56 -3.19 -15.77
N GLN A 78 -13.32 -2.97 -16.21
CA GLN A 78 -12.48 -1.89 -15.69
C GLN A 78 -13.12 -0.50 -15.95
N ALA A 79 -13.81 -0.34 -17.08
CA ALA A 79 -14.59 0.87 -17.36
C ALA A 79 -15.72 1.11 -16.34
N TYR A 80 -16.35 0.05 -15.80
CA TYR A 80 -17.33 0.18 -14.74
C TYR A 80 -16.68 0.66 -13.44
N VAL A 81 -15.52 0.13 -13.06
CA VAL A 81 -14.75 0.59 -11.89
C VAL A 81 -14.35 2.06 -12.04
N SER A 82 -13.82 2.44 -13.20
CA SER A 82 -13.49 3.84 -13.50
C SER A 82 -14.71 4.76 -13.34
N LYS A 83 -15.88 4.35 -13.85
CA LYS A 83 -17.13 5.12 -13.73
C LYS A 83 -17.60 5.28 -12.28
N ILE A 84 -17.48 4.27 -11.44
CA ILE A 84 -17.94 4.37 -10.03
C ILE A 84 -16.95 5.17 -9.17
N GLU A 85 -15.66 5.17 -9.51
CA GLU A 85 -14.65 5.98 -8.84
C GLU A 85 -14.73 7.47 -9.21
N SER A 86 -15.27 7.79 -10.40
CA SER A 86 -15.50 9.16 -10.84
C SER A 86 -16.84 9.75 -10.38
N GLN A 87 -17.65 9.02 -9.60
CA GLN A 87 -18.93 9.49 -9.10
C GLN A 87 -18.77 10.16 -7.73
N ASP A 88 -19.45 11.28 -7.53
CA ASP A 88 -19.46 12.00 -6.24
C ASP A 88 -20.18 11.22 -5.13
N LYS A 89 -21.17 10.39 -5.51
CA LYS A 89 -22.02 9.66 -4.57
C LYS A 89 -21.96 8.17 -4.84
N VAL A 90 -21.38 7.44 -3.90
CA VAL A 90 -21.38 5.98 -3.87
C VAL A 90 -22.48 5.50 -2.93
N THR A 91 -23.32 4.59 -3.41
CA THR A 91 -24.36 4.00 -2.53
C THR A 91 -23.74 3.02 -1.52
N PRO A 92 -24.27 2.93 -0.28
CA PRO A 92 -23.77 1.96 0.71
C PRO A 92 -23.78 0.52 0.20
N LYS A 93 -24.77 0.17 -0.62
CA LYS A 93 -24.88 -1.15 -1.25
C LYS A 93 -23.72 -1.45 -2.19
N LEU A 94 -23.27 -0.46 -2.97
CA LEU A 94 -22.13 -0.62 -3.86
C LEU A 94 -20.83 -0.75 -3.06
N LEU A 95 -20.65 0.10 -2.04
CA LEU A 95 -19.47 0.06 -1.18
C LEU A 95 -19.36 -1.29 -0.44
N ASN A 96 -20.47 -1.83 0.05
CA ASN A 96 -20.49 -3.14 0.68
C ASN A 96 -20.07 -4.27 -0.28
N LYS A 97 -20.50 -4.21 -1.54
CA LYS A 97 -20.04 -5.18 -2.56
C LYS A 97 -18.54 -5.11 -2.80
N VAL A 98 -17.98 -3.90 -2.83
CA VAL A 98 -16.53 -3.71 -2.94
C VAL A 98 -15.83 -4.31 -1.73
N HIS A 99 -16.31 -4.05 -0.52
CA HIS A 99 -15.72 -4.61 0.69
C HIS A 99 -15.71 -6.14 0.69
N ILE A 100 -16.84 -6.76 0.35
CA ILE A 100 -16.95 -8.23 0.21
C ILE A 100 -15.95 -8.75 -0.85
N ALA A 101 -15.80 -8.07 -1.98
CA ALA A 101 -14.84 -8.47 -3.01
C ALA A 101 -13.38 -8.40 -2.52
N LEU A 102 -13.07 -7.40 -1.69
CA LEU A 102 -11.75 -7.21 -1.09
C LEU A 102 -11.47 -8.22 0.04
N GLU A 103 -12.44 -8.54 0.89
CA GLU A 103 -12.30 -9.56 1.95
C GLU A 103 -12.04 -10.96 1.37
N ASN A 104 -12.72 -11.29 0.26
CA ASN A 104 -12.53 -12.56 -0.45
C ASN A 104 -11.13 -12.71 -1.08
N LYS A 105 -10.32 -11.65 -1.17
CA LYS A 105 -8.90 -11.72 -1.57
C LYS A 105 -8.07 -12.60 -0.63
N GLY A 106 -8.50 -12.76 0.63
CA GLY A 106 -7.85 -13.60 1.63
C GLY A 106 -8.03 -15.11 1.42
N PHE A 107 -8.94 -15.52 0.53
CA PHE A 107 -9.14 -16.92 0.15
C PHE A 107 -8.81 -17.08 -1.34
N PRO A 108 -7.69 -17.72 -1.71
CA PRO A 108 -7.47 -18.09 -3.10
C PRO A 108 -8.66 -18.95 -3.55
N ARG A 109 -9.34 -18.52 -4.62
CA ARG A 109 -10.24 -19.41 -5.36
C ARG A 109 -9.36 -20.16 -6.34
N ASP A 110 -9.35 -21.48 -6.17
CA ASP A 110 -8.58 -22.48 -6.91
C ASP A 110 -8.62 -22.29 -8.44
#